data_AF-A0A094IJ98-F1
#
_entry.id   AF-A0A094IJ98-F1
#
_cell.length_a   1.000
_cell.length_b   1.000
_cell.length_c   1.000
_cell.angle_alpha   90.00
_cell.angle_beta   90.00
_cell.angle_gamma   90.00
#
_symmetry.space_group_name_H-M   'P 1'
#
loop_
_entity.id
_entity.type
_entity.pdbx_description
1 polymer ?
#
loop_
_entity_poly.entity_id
_entity_poly.type
_entity_poly.pdbx_seq_one_letter_code
_entity_poly.pdbx_strand_id
1 'polypeptide(L)' 'MKVRPSVKKICDKCKIIKRNGKVMVICENPKHKQRQG' A
#
# COMPACT_ATOMS: atom_id res chain seq x y z
N MET A 1 7.46 0.57 5.72
CA MET A 1 6.81 -0.10 4.58
C MET A 1 6.42 -1.50 5.02
N LYS A 2 5.14 -1.86 4.96
CA LYS A 2 4.63 -3.17 5.41
C LYS A 2 4.49 -4.12 4.21
N VAL A 3 5.16 -5.26 4.26
CA VAL A 3 5.15 -6.27 3.19
C VAL A 3 4.14 -7.35 3.60
N ARG A 4 3.09 -7.54 2.81
CA ARG A 4 1.96 -8.43 3.13
C ARG A 4 1.40 -9.06 1.86
N PRO A 5 0.92 -10.31 1.90
CA PRO A 5 0.29 -10.96 0.74
C PRO A 5 -1.02 -10.26 0.31
N SER A 6 -1.75 -9.68 1.26
CA SER A 6 -2.96 -8.89 1.01
C SER A 6 -2.72 -7.43 1.38
N VAL A 7 -2.98 -6.54 0.44
CA VAL A 7 -2.90 -5.09 0.64
C VAL A 7 -4.30 -4.50 0.64
N LYS A 8 -4.65 -3.74 1.69
CA LYS A 8 -5.95 -3.08 1.85
C LYS A 8 -5.77 -1.61 2.20
N LYS A 9 -6.77 -0.78 1.85
CA LYS A 9 -6.85 0.61 2.31
C LYS A 9 -7.09 0.61 3.83
N ILE A 10 -6.40 1.51 4.54
CA ILE A 10 -6.53 1.67 6.00
C ILE A 10 -7.32 2.95 6.33
N CYS A 11 -7.20 3.98 5.49
CA CYS A 11 -7.91 5.25 5.60
C CYS A 11 -8.30 5.74 4.21
N ASP A 12 -9.12 6.79 4.13
CA ASP A 12 -9.64 7.33 2.86
C ASP A 12 -8.54 7.88 1.94
N LYS A 13 -7.44 8.34 2.54
CA LYS A 13 -6.27 8.84 1.81
C LYS A 13 -5.37 7.72 1.25
N CYS A 14 -5.61 6.45 1.61
CA CYS A 14 -4.84 5.34 1.08
C CYS A 14 -5.18 5.09 -0.39
N LYS A 15 -4.19 5.22 -1.27
CA LYS A 15 -4.31 4.90 -2.69
C LYS A 15 -3.59 3.59 -2.99
N ILE A 16 -4.28 2.72 -3.71
CA ILE A 16 -3.70 1.48 -4.25
C ILE A 16 -3.11 1.84 -5.61
N ILE A 17 -1.82 1.58 -5.79
CA ILE A 17 -1.08 1.81 -7.02
C ILE A 17 -0.40 0.51 -7.49
N LYS A 18 -0.21 0.36 -8.79
CA LYS A 18 0.66 -0.67 -9.37
C LYS A 18 1.94 0.00 -9.85
N ARG A 19 3.10 -0.39 -9.29
CA ARG A 19 4.41 0.12 -9.69
C ARG A 19 5.37 -1.05 -9.88
N ASN A 20 6.05 -1.10 -11.02
CA ASN A 20 6.99 -2.18 -11.40
C ASN A 20 6.36 -3.59 -11.24
N GLY A 21 5.10 -3.74 -11.67
CA GLY A 21 4.35 -5.01 -11.57
C GLY A 21 3.86 -5.38 -10.17
N LYS A 22 4.17 -4.59 -9.12
CA LYS A 22 3.76 -4.86 -7.73
C LYS A 22 2.63 -3.93 -7.30
N VAL A 23 1.63 -4.47 -6.58
CA VAL A 23 0.57 -3.67 -5.96
C VAL A 23 1.08 -3.08 -4.65
N MET A 24 0.90 -1.79 -4.45
CA MET A 24 1.32 -1.08 -3.25
C MET A 24 0.23 -0.13 -2.76
N VAL A 25 0.22 0.13 -1.46
CA VAL A 25 -0.60 1.20 -0.86
C VAL A 25 0.31 2.36 -0.53
N ILE A 26 -0.02 3.53 -1.04
CA ILE A 26 0.60 4.80 -0.65
C ILE A 26 -0.39 5.62 0.15
N CYS A 27 0.14 6.39 1.09
CA CYS A 27 -0.61 7.31 1.93
C CYS A 27 0.34 8.42 2.38
N GLU A 28 -0.21 9.58 2.71
CA GLU A 28 0.53 10.65 3.41
C GLU A 28 1.14 10.12 4.71
N ASN A 29 0.39 9.31 5.47
CA ASN A 29 0.90 8.65 6.66
C ASN A 29 1.84 7.48 6.29
N PRO A 30 3.13 7.52 6.65
CA PRO A 30 4.09 6.46 6.33
C PRO A 30 3.76 5.10 6.98
N LYS A 31 2.98 5.08 8.08
CA LYS A 31 2.54 3.85 8.76
C LYS A 31 1.59 2.99 7.91
N HIS A 32 0.94 3.59 6.91
CA HIS A 32 -0.02 2.92 6.02
C HIS A 32 0.61 2.39 4.73
N LYS A 33 1.87 2.72 4.43
CA LYS A 33 2.54 2.25 3.21
C LYS A 33 2.68 0.72 3.22
N GLN A 34 2.10 0.06 2.23
CA GLN A 34 2.11 -1.40 2.08
C GLN A 34 2.62 -1.85 0.70
N ARG A 35 3.16 -3.07 0.62
CA ARG A 35 3.56 -3.74 -0.63
C ARG A 35 3.02 -5.16 -0.64
N GLN A 36 2.46 -5.57 -1.78
CA GLN A 36 2.02 -6.93 -2.03
C GLN A 36 3.23 -7.84 -2.30
N GLY A 37 3.26 -8.97 -1.59
CA GLY A 37 4.39 -9.91 -1.53
C GLY A 37 5.14 -9.79 -0.22
#